data_AF-A0A0F3GIP7-F1
#
_entry.id   AF-A0A0F3GIP7-F1
#
_cell.length_a   1.000
_cell.length_b   1.000
_cell.length_c   1.000
_cell.angle_alpha   90.00
_cell.angle_beta   90.00
_cell.angle_gamma   90.00
#
_symmetry.space_group_name_H-M   'P 1'
#
loop_
_entity.id
_entity.type
_entity.pdbx_description
1 polymer ?
#
loop_
_entity_poly.entity_id
_entity_poly.type
_entity_poly.pdbx_seq_one_letter_code
_entity_poly.pdbx_strand_id
1 'polypeptide(L)' 'MLSLVKEIEIIGEAATAISKDCREKYPHIPWKGIVNMRNRLIHAYFDINLDVVWQTIAVDVPPLIAEFEKILIEN' A
#
# COMPACT_ATOMS: atom_id res chain seq x y z
N MET A 1 -4.67 -10.74 -13.52
CA MET A 1 -5.53 -9.64 -13.04
C MET A 1 -5.89 -9.83 -11.57
N LEU A 2 -6.46 -10.98 -11.16
CA LEU A 2 -6.59 -11.33 -9.72
C LEU A 2 -5.26 -11.31 -8.95
N SER A 3 -4.16 -11.75 -9.57
CA SER A 3 -2.84 -11.73 -8.94
C SER A 3 -2.44 -10.34 -8.45
N LEU A 4 -2.69 -9.31 -9.25
CA LEU A 4 -2.28 -7.94 -8.96
C LEU A 4 -3.08 -7.29 -7.83
N VAL A 5 -4.38 -7.58 -7.80
CA VAL A 5 -5.24 -7.21 -6.66
C VAL A 5 -4.77 -7.91 -5.40
N LYS A 6 -4.36 -9.18 -5.50
CA LYS A 6 -3.83 -9.93 -4.37
C LYS A 6 -2.51 -9.35 -3.85
N GLU A 7 -1.62 -8.91 -4.73
CA GLU A 7 -0.38 -8.22 -4.32
C GLU A 7 -0.70 -6.94 -3.51
N ILE A 8 -1.67 -6.13 -3.97
CA ILE A 8 -2.07 -4.92 -3.24
C ILE A 8 -2.69 -5.26 -1.88
N GLU A 9 -3.47 -6.34 -1.78
CA GLU A 9 -3.97 -6.83 -0.50
C GLU A 9 -2.82 -7.22 0.45
N ILE A 10 -1.81 -7.94 -0.06
CA ILE A 10 -0.65 -8.39 0.72
C ILE A 10 0.13 -7.17 1.25
N ILE A 11 0.33 -6.13 0.43
CA ILE A 11 0.98 -4.89 0.86
C ILE A 11 0.21 -4.25 2.04
N GLY A 12 -1.11 -4.17 1.92
CA GLY A 12 -1.97 -3.62 2.98
C GLY A 12 -1.90 -4.46 4.27
N GLU A 13 -1.93 -5.78 4.14
CA GLU A 13 -1.83 -6.72 5.27
C GLU A 13 -0.47 -6.62 5.96
N ALA A 14 0.63 -6.61 5.22
CA ALA A 14 1.97 -6.43 5.76
C ALA A 14 2.09 -5.10 6.54
N ALA A 15 1.48 -4.02 6.03
CA ALA A 15 1.46 -2.73 6.72
C ALA A 15 0.71 -2.76 8.06
N THR A 16 -0.22 -3.69 8.27
CA THR A 16 -0.90 -3.87 9.58
C THR A 16 0.01 -4.48 10.63
N ALA A 17 0.99 -5.29 10.22
CA ALA A 17 1.93 -5.96 11.10
C ALA A 17 3.08 -5.04 11.57
N ILE A 18 3.26 -3.88 10.93
CA ILE A 18 4.28 -2.90 11.33
C ILE A 18 3.90 -2.28 12.68
N SER A 19 4.87 -2.27 13.60
CA SER A 19 4.69 -1.75 14.96
C SER A 19 4.27 -0.28 14.95
N LYS A 20 3.58 0.14 16.02
CA LYS A 20 3.18 1.54 16.19
C LYS A 20 4.41 2.47 16.21
N ASP A 21 5.44 2.09 16.96
CA ASP A 21 6.69 2.87 17.10
C ASP A 21 7.37 3.10 15.75
N CYS A 22 7.43 2.08 14.89
CA CYS A 22 8.01 2.21 13.55
C CYS A 22 7.17 3.17 12.68
N ARG A 23 5.84 3.07 12.75
CA ARG A 23 4.94 3.98 12.01
C ARG A 23 5.04 5.42 12.51
N GLU A 24 5.24 5.62 13.82
CA GLU A 24 5.46 6.94 14.42
C GLU A 24 6.84 7.51 14.09
N LYS A 25 7.86 6.66 13.93
CA LYS A 25 9.20 7.07 13.46
C LYS A 25 9.18 7.60 12.01
N TYR A 26 8.31 7.04 11.16
CA TYR A 26 8.18 7.43 9.76
C TYR A 26 6.78 7.95 9.41
N PRO A 27 6.36 9.12 9.94
CA PRO A 27 4.99 9.62 9.81
C PRO A 27 4.67 10.17 8.41
N HIS A 28 5.69 10.41 7.58
CA HIS A 28 5.53 10.86 6.20
C HIS A 28 5.00 9.73 5.29
N ILE A 29 5.14 8.47 5.69
CA ILE A 29 4.54 7.33 4.99
C ILE A 29 3.04 7.30 5.32
N PRO A 30 2.16 7.18 4.31
CA PRO A 30 0.71 7.17 4.50
C PRO A 30 0.20 5.81 5.04
N TRP A 31 0.66 5.38 6.21
CA TRP A 31 0.36 4.06 6.80
C TRP A 31 -1.12 3.68 6.81
N LYS A 32 -1.98 4.62 7.21
CA LYS A 32 -3.44 4.40 7.20
C LYS A 32 -3.99 4.18 5.79
N GLY A 33 -3.42 4.85 4.79
CA GLY A 33 -3.77 4.65 3.38
C GLY A 33 -3.36 3.27 2.88
N ILE A 34 -2.14 2.83 3.22
CA ILE A 34 -1.60 1.53 2.83
C ILE A 34 -2.44 0.39 3.45
N VAL A 35 -2.71 0.46 4.75
CA VAL A 35 -3.56 -0.53 5.45
C VAL A 35 -4.97 -0.61 4.83
N ASN A 36 -5.51 0.51 4.37
CA ASN A 36 -6.83 0.58 3.77
C ASN A 36 -6.83 0.37 2.24
N MET A 37 -5.73 -0.09 1.63
CA MET A 37 -5.63 -0.29 0.19
C MET A 37 -6.74 -1.20 -0.36
N ARG A 38 -7.10 -2.27 0.37
CA ARG A 38 -8.24 -3.13 0.01
C ARG A 38 -9.55 -2.34 -0.17
N ASN A 39 -9.81 -1.34 0.67
CA ASN A 39 -11.05 -0.57 0.61
C ASN A 39 -11.08 0.33 -0.64
N ARG A 40 -9.90 0.75 -1.13
CA ARG A 40 -9.77 1.52 -2.36
C ARG A 40 -10.04 0.69 -3.61
N LEU A 41 -9.81 -0.63 -3.55
CA LEU A 41 -10.10 -1.56 -4.65
C LEU A 41 -11.55 -2.03 -4.69
N ILE A 42 -12.26 -1.99 -3.56
CA ILE A 42 -13.59 -2.61 -3.37
C ILE A 42 -14.73 -1.56 -3.45
N HIS A 43 -14.53 -0.44 -4.14
CA HIS A 43 -15.65 0.48 -4.40
C HIS A 43 -16.61 -0.11 -5.45
N ALA A 44 -17.66 -0.74 -4.92
CA ALA A 44 -18.70 -1.55 -5.55
C ALA A 44 -18.26 -3.00 -5.80
N TYR A 45 -18.79 -3.90 -4.97
CA TYR A 45 -18.68 -5.37 -5.01
C TYR A 45 -19.06 -6.04 -6.35
N PHE A 46 -19.24 -5.28 -7.44
CA PHE A 46 -19.55 -5.75 -8.78
C PHE A 46 -18.51 -5.38 -9.85
N ASP A 47 -17.61 -4.43 -9.62
CA ASP A 47 -16.52 -4.12 -10.56
C ASP A 47 -15.28 -3.64 -9.82
N ILE A 48 -14.20 -4.42 -9.91
CA ILE A 48 -12.87 -3.92 -9.54
C ILE A 48 -12.56 -2.79 -10.50
N ASN A 49 -12.41 -1.57 -9.99
CA ASN A 49 -12.02 -0.45 -10.83
C ASN A 49 -10.53 -0.62 -11.22
N LEU A 50 -10.32 -1.13 -12.44
CA LEU A 50 -8.98 -1.40 -12.97
C LEU A 50 -8.16 -0.13 -13.16
N ASP A 51 -8.80 1.03 -13.38
CA ASP A 51 -8.09 2.31 -13.44
C ASP A 51 -7.53 2.69 -12.07
N VAL A 52 -8.29 2.42 -10.99
CA VAL A 52 -7.80 2.63 -9.62
C VAL A 52 -6.67 1.66 -9.28
N VAL A 53 -6.77 0.39 -9.70
CA VAL A 53 -5.69 -0.59 -9.54
C VAL A 53 -4.44 -0.10 -10.26
N TRP A 54 -4.57 0.25 -11.54
CA TRP A 54 -3.46 0.72 -12.37
C TRP A 54 -2.83 1.98 -11.82
N GLN A 55 -3.63 2.98 -11.44
CA GLN A 55 -3.17 4.21 -10.81
C GLN A 55 -2.38 3.93 -9.53
N THR A 56 -2.89 3.02 -8.68
CA THR A 56 -2.22 2.65 -7.43
C THR A 56 -0.82 2.09 -7.72
N ILE A 57 -0.69 1.21 -8.71
CA ILE A 57 0.58 0.55 -9.03
C ILE A 57 1.54 1.45 -9.78
N ALA A 58 1.04 2.25 -10.71
CA ALA A 58 1.87 3.09 -11.56
C ALA A 58 2.31 4.37 -10.86
N VAL A 59 1.54 4.86 -9.89
CA VAL A 59 1.76 6.19 -9.29
C VAL A 59 1.98 6.12 -7.78
N ASP A 60 1.17 5.35 -7.04
CA ASP A 60 1.23 5.37 -5.58
C ASP A 60 2.32 4.41 -5.02
N VAL A 61 2.52 3.24 -5.64
CA VAL A 61 3.49 2.22 -5.19
C VAL A 61 4.96 2.59 -5.39
N PRO A 62 5.40 3.15 -6.55
CA PRO A 62 6.84 3.40 -6.76
C PRO A 62 7.47 4.38 -5.75
N PRO A 63 6.81 5.50 -5.37
CA PRO A 63 7.32 6.36 -4.31
C PRO A 63 7.41 5.65 -2.96
N LEU A 64 6.46 4.76 -2.62
CA LEU A 64 6.50 3.99 -1.38
C LEU A 64 7.71 3.05 -1.33
N ILE A 65 8.03 2.38 -2.44
CA ILE A 65 9.23 1.53 -2.56
C ILE A 65 10.48 2.37 -2.28
N ALA A 66 10.61 3.53 -2.92
CA ALA A 66 11.76 4.42 -2.73
C ALA A 66 11.92 4.90 -1.27
N GLU A 67 10.82 5.19 -0.58
CA GLU A 67 10.87 5.55 0.85
C GLU A 67 11.27 4.35 1.73
N PHE A 68 10.74 3.16 1.46
CA PHE A 68 11.13 1.96 2.21
C PHE A 68 12.59 1.58 1.98
N GLU A 69 13.12 1.73 0.76
CA GLU A 69 14.54 1.49 0.47
C GLU A 69 15.45 2.41 1.28
N LYS A 70 15.11 3.71 1.40
CA LYS A 70 15.85 4.65 2.26
C LYS A 70 15.85 4.19 3.72
N ILE A 71 14.69 3.77 4.23
CA ILE A 71 14.53 3.29 5.62
C ILE A 71 15.34 2.03 5.89
N LEU A 72 15.45 1.13 4.91
CA LEU A 72 16.24 -0.09 5.02
C LEU A 72 17.75 0.17 5.00
N ILE A 73 18.20 1.23 4.32
CA ILE A 73 19.61 1.64 4.29
C ILE A 73 20.02 2.42 5.55
N GLU A 74 19.07 3.11 6.20
CA GLU A 74 19.28 3.85 7.45
C GLU A 74 19.44 2.96 8.70
N ASN A 75 19.20 1.64 8.61
CA ASN A 75 19.31 0.68 9.72
C ASN A 75 20.51 -0.27 9.56
#